data_AF-A0A957TSG3-F1
#
_entry.id   AF-A0A957TSG3-F1
#
_cell.length_a   1.000
_cell.length_b   1.000
_cell.length_c   1.000
_cell.angle_alpha   90.00
_cell.angle_beta   90.00
_cell.angle_gamma   90.00
#
_symmetry.space_group_name_H-M   'P 1'
#
loop_
_entity.id
_entity.type
_entity.pdbx_description
1 polymer ?
#
loop_
_entity_poly.entity_id
_entity_poly.type
_entity_poly.pdbx_seq_one_letter_code
_entity_poly.pdbx_strand_id
1 'polypeptide(L)'
;WFQYEDLDYSGPLYGWGPAVPDQYALNYTHEQIVERNGADQPFMLFFITQSSHYPFAPIPKLVPDWRTLNGLETTAESINDETRDHAVRRQDSFNAIAYDLNTLVQFILQNNDTDALYILIGDHQPPRVSRRADGFDTPIHIISRDAALIAAFQEYGFTPGLWINEKEPAMKHEGLYSMVVRALLSEEGEEVALPPYLPDGFVMPETIANQEAAN
;
A
#
# COMPACT_ATOMS: atom_id res chain seq x y z
N TRP A 1 0.68 -16.90 3.42
CA TRP A 1 -0.06 -15.85 2.71
C TRP A 1 -1.49 -16.34 2.55
N PHE A 2 -2.48 -15.44 2.63
CA PHE A 2 -3.87 -15.80 2.31
C PHE A 2 -4.02 -15.86 0.79
N GLN A 3 -4.71 -16.88 0.31
CA GLN A 3 -5.13 -17.04 -1.07
C GLN A 3 -6.60 -16.65 -1.21
N TYR A 4 -7.08 -16.52 -2.45
CA TYR A 4 -8.49 -16.22 -2.72
C TYR A 4 -9.44 -17.19 -2.00
N GLU A 5 -9.11 -18.49 -2.00
CA GLU A 5 -9.92 -19.53 -1.34
C GLU A 5 -9.95 -19.42 0.20
N ASP A 6 -8.99 -18.69 0.80
CA ASP A 6 -8.95 -18.46 2.24
C ASP A 6 -9.84 -17.29 2.68
N LEU A 7 -10.36 -16.47 1.75
CA LEU A 7 -11.01 -15.19 2.08
C LEU A 7 -12.48 -15.30 2.48
N ASP A 8 -13.09 -16.49 2.57
CA ASP A 8 -14.53 -16.66 2.92
C ASP A 8 -15.48 -15.64 2.22
N TYR A 9 -15.13 -15.23 1.00
CA TYR A 9 -15.82 -14.17 0.27
C TYR A 9 -16.78 -14.76 -0.76
N SER A 10 -18.05 -14.39 -0.65
CA SER A 10 -19.12 -14.84 -1.55
C SER A 10 -19.79 -13.70 -2.31
N GLY A 11 -19.30 -12.47 -2.15
CA GLY A 11 -19.88 -11.28 -2.75
C GLY A 11 -19.42 -11.00 -4.20
N PRO A 12 -19.81 -9.83 -4.73
CA PRO A 12 -19.42 -9.35 -6.05
C PRO A 12 -17.91 -9.19 -6.22
N LEU A 13 -17.40 -9.55 -7.39
CA LEU A 13 -16.01 -9.31 -7.77
C LEU A 13 -15.88 -8.06 -8.65
N TYR A 14 -14.73 -7.41 -8.61
CA TYR A 14 -14.47 -6.10 -9.22
C TYR A 14 -13.15 -6.06 -9.99
N GLY A 15 -12.99 -5.03 -10.84
CA GLY A 15 -11.74 -4.76 -11.54
C GLY A 15 -11.32 -5.81 -12.58
N TRP A 16 -10.01 -5.90 -12.81
CA TRP A 16 -9.40 -6.85 -13.77
C TRP A 16 -9.17 -8.21 -13.14
N GLY A 17 -9.51 -9.28 -13.87
CA GLY A 17 -9.37 -10.66 -13.38
C GLY A 17 -10.29 -10.99 -12.20
N PRO A 18 -11.54 -10.47 -12.20
CA PRO A 18 -12.44 -10.25 -11.06
C PRO A 18 -11.88 -10.54 -9.65
N ALA A 19 -11.73 -9.52 -8.82
CA ALA A 19 -11.16 -9.63 -7.48
C ALA A 19 -12.10 -9.24 -6.34
N VAL A 20 -11.80 -9.78 -5.16
CA VAL A 20 -12.43 -9.40 -3.89
C VAL A 20 -12.15 -7.91 -3.63
N PRO A 21 -13.13 -7.12 -3.14
CA PRO A 21 -12.86 -5.75 -2.71
C PRO A 21 -11.73 -5.68 -1.69
N ASP A 22 -10.78 -4.76 -1.85
CA ASP A 22 -9.68 -4.58 -0.88
C ASP A 22 -10.20 -4.36 0.54
N GLN A 23 -11.33 -3.64 0.67
CA GLN A 23 -11.99 -3.42 1.95
C GLN A 23 -12.29 -4.74 2.66
N TYR A 24 -12.81 -5.74 1.95
CA TYR A 24 -13.10 -7.04 2.55
C TYR A 24 -11.81 -7.78 2.84
N ALA A 25 -10.95 -7.94 1.82
CA ALA A 25 -9.77 -8.79 1.92
C ALA A 25 -8.79 -8.30 3.01
N LEU A 26 -8.56 -6.99 3.12
CA LEU A 26 -7.70 -6.39 4.12
C LEU A 26 -8.25 -6.60 5.55
N ASN A 27 -9.53 -6.30 5.78
CA ASN A 27 -10.13 -6.43 7.11
C ASN A 27 -10.22 -7.90 7.54
N TYR A 28 -10.64 -8.80 6.64
CA TYR A 28 -10.70 -10.23 6.91
C TYR A 28 -9.30 -10.78 7.26
N THR A 29 -8.29 -10.46 6.44
CA THR A 29 -6.91 -10.90 6.68
C THR A 29 -6.39 -10.41 8.03
N HIS A 30 -6.62 -9.14 8.36
CA HIS A 30 -6.23 -8.57 9.63
C HIS A 30 -6.91 -9.29 10.82
N GLU A 31 -8.22 -9.49 10.74
CA GLU A 31 -9.00 -10.22 11.76
C GLU A 31 -8.46 -11.64 11.97
N GLN A 32 -8.18 -12.37 10.89
CA GLN A 32 -7.63 -13.71 10.98
C GLN A 32 -6.23 -13.75 11.59
N ILE A 33 -5.38 -12.75 11.33
CA ILE A 33 -4.04 -12.65 11.94
C ILE A 33 -4.18 -12.41 13.45
N VAL A 34 -5.02 -11.45 13.84
CA VAL A 34 -5.28 -11.12 15.25
C VAL A 34 -5.85 -12.32 16.01
N GLU A 35 -6.80 -13.05 15.42
CA GLU A 35 -7.38 -14.26 16.00
C GLU A 35 -6.35 -15.39 16.19
N ARG A 36 -5.47 -15.61 15.20
CA ARG A 36 -4.47 -16.70 15.23
C ARG A 36 -3.31 -16.44 16.17
N ASN A 37 -2.83 -15.20 16.22
CA ASN A 37 -1.64 -14.84 16.99
C ASN A 37 -1.97 -14.35 18.41
N GLY A 38 -3.21 -13.88 18.62
CA GLY A 38 -3.60 -13.16 19.83
C GLY A 38 -3.41 -11.66 19.67
N ALA A 39 -4.32 -10.89 20.25
CA ALA A 39 -4.43 -9.44 20.05
C ALA A 39 -3.17 -8.64 20.44
N ASP A 40 -2.36 -9.16 21.37
CA ASP A 40 -1.19 -8.45 21.90
C ASP A 40 0.14 -8.87 21.23
N GLN A 41 0.11 -9.73 20.20
CA GLN A 41 1.34 -10.16 19.52
C GLN A 41 1.69 -9.23 18.36
N PRO A 42 2.94 -8.71 18.28
CA PRO A 42 3.36 -7.87 17.17
C PRO A 42 3.37 -8.67 15.87
N PHE A 43 2.89 -8.06 14.79
CA PHE A 43 2.92 -8.66 13.45
C PHE A 43 3.24 -7.61 12.39
N MET A 44 3.71 -8.08 11.24
CA MET A 44 3.81 -7.29 10.01
C MET A 44 2.79 -7.81 9.00
N LEU A 45 1.89 -6.95 8.54
CA LEU A 45 0.97 -7.24 7.44
C LEU A 45 1.42 -6.48 6.20
N PHE A 46 1.88 -7.22 5.19
CA PHE A 46 2.09 -6.69 3.85
C PHE A 46 0.87 -7.04 2.99
N PHE A 47 0.15 -6.02 2.54
CA PHE A 47 -1.07 -6.16 1.75
C PHE A 47 -0.94 -5.37 0.44
N ILE A 48 -1.21 -6.01 -0.68
CA ILE A 48 -1.20 -5.38 -2.01
C ILE A 48 -2.64 -5.06 -2.39
N THR A 49 -2.99 -3.78 -2.46
CA THR A 49 -4.31 -3.36 -2.93
C THR A 49 -4.46 -3.61 -4.42
N GLN A 50 -5.69 -3.86 -4.86
CA GLN A 50 -6.00 -4.13 -6.27
C GLN A 50 -7.03 -3.16 -6.86
N SER A 51 -7.81 -2.44 -6.04
CA SER A 51 -9.00 -1.72 -6.50
C SER A 51 -8.66 -0.48 -7.34
N SER A 52 -7.45 0.07 -7.25
CA SER A 52 -6.90 1.08 -8.16
C SER A 52 -6.15 0.55 -9.39
N HIS A 53 -6.15 -0.77 -9.63
CA HIS A 53 -5.59 -1.35 -10.84
C HIS A 53 -6.49 -1.07 -12.06
N TYR A 54 -5.88 -1.01 -13.26
CA TYR A 54 -6.63 -0.99 -14.52
C TYR A 54 -7.65 -2.14 -14.57
N PRO A 55 -8.89 -1.94 -15.07
CA PRO A 55 -9.39 -0.76 -15.80
C PRO A 55 -9.99 0.36 -14.93
N PHE A 56 -9.65 0.41 -13.64
CA PHE A 56 -10.11 1.43 -12.67
C PHE A 56 -11.62 1.43 -12.38
N ALA A 57 -12.36 0.48 -12.95
CA ALA A 57 -13.79 0.33 -12.77
C ALA A 57 -14.23 -1.11 -13.16
N PRO A 58 -15.39 -1.58 -12.69
CA PRO A 58 -16.24 -0.96 -11.69
C PRO A 58 -15.55 -0.94 -10.31
N ILE A 59 -15.81 0.13 -9.54
CA ILE A 59 -15.27 0.32 -8.20
C ILE A 59 -16.30 -0.21 -7.18
N PRO A 60 -15.88 -0.97 -6.15
CA PRO A 60 -16.79 -1.38 -5.08
C PRO A 60 -17.36 -0.17 -4.32
N LYS A 61 -18.49 -0.36 -3.64
CA LYS A 61 -18.97 0.65 -2.69
C LYS A 61 -18.20 0.50 -1.39
N LEU A 62 -17.70 1.61 -0.86
CA LEU A 62 -17.17 1.64 0.50
C LEU A 62 -18.35 1.58 1.49
N VAL A 63 -18.36 0.56 2.34
CA VAL A 63 -19.45 0.32 3.31
C VAL A 63 -18.97 0.50 4.75
N PRO A 64 -19.83 0.88 5.71
CA PRO A 64 -19.40 1.03 7.11
C PRO A 64 -18.89 -0.28 7.73
N ASP A 65 -19.56 -1.40 7.44
CA ASP A 65 -19.16 -2.74 7.87
C ASP A 65 -18.82 -3.59 6.65
N TRP A 66 -17.55 -3.96 6.53
CA TRP A 66 -17.00 -4.73 5.41
C TRP A 66 -17.66 -6.10 5.26
N ARG A 67 -18.19 -6.69 6.34
CA ARG A 67 -18.87 -7.99 6.28
C ARG A 67 -20.12 -7.97 5.42
N THR A 68 -20.75 -6.80 5.29
CA THR A 68 -21.95 -6.62 4.45
C THR A 68 -21.67 -6.85 2.96
N LEU A 69 -20.41 -6.80 2.53
CA LEU A 69 -20.01 -7.06 1.15
C LEU A 69 -20.29 -8.52 0.72
N ASN A 70 -20.33 -9.48 1.66
CA ASN A 70 -20.68 -10.87 1.39
C ASN A 70 -22.17 -11.09 1.07
N GLY A 71 -23.03 -10.14 1.45
CA GLY A 71 -24.49 -10.22 1.24
C GLY A 71 -24.98 -9.50 -0.02
N LEU A 72 -24.09 -9.00 -0.87
CA LEU A 72 -24.45 -8.31 -2.10
C LEU A 72 -24.65 -9.31 -3.24
N GLU A 73 -25.78 -9.22 -3.95
CA GLU A 73 -26.11 -10.20 -5.00
C GLU A 73 -25.61 -9.84 -6.39
N THR A 74 -25.27 -8.57 -6.66
CA THR A 74 -24.96 -8.12 -8.02
C THR A 74 -23.47 -8.01 -8.24
N THR A 75 -22.91 -8.91 -9.05
CA THR A 75 -21.60 -8.74 -9.66
C THR A 75 -21.59 -7.48 -10.52
N ALA A 76 -20.57 -6.64 -10.36
CA ALA A 76 -20.48 -5.43 -11.15
C ALA A 76 -20.12 -5.81 -12.60
N GLU A 77 -20.78 -5.19 -13.58
CA GLU A 77 -20.52 -5.51 -14.98
C GLU A 77 -19.08 -5.19 -15.36
N SER A 78 -18.39 -6.17 -15.96
CA SER A 78 -17.05 -5.98 -16.48
C SER A 78 -17.06 -4.92 -17.57
N ILE A 79 -16.14 -3.96 -17.50
CA ILE A 79 -16.07 -2.87 -18.46
C ILE A 79 -15.12 -3.25 -19.60
N ASN A 80 -15.57 -3.08 -20.85
CA ASN A 80 -14.66 -3.05 -21.99
C ASN A 80 -13.97 -1.68 -22.05
N ASP A 81 -12.72 -1.62 -21.62
CA ASP A 81 -11.94 -0.39 -21.61
C ASP A 81 -11.31 -0.02 -22.97
N GLU A 82 -11.21 -0.95 -23.92
CA GLU A 82 -10.47 -0.73 -25.18
C GLU A 82 -11.00 0.47 -25.98
N THR A 83 -12.30 0.72 -25.92
CA THR A 83 -12.97 1.82 -26.63
C THR A 83 -13.29 3.02 -25.75
N ARG A 84 -12.83 3.05 -24.49
CA ARG A 84 -13.11 4.15 -23.56
C ARG A 84 -12.26 5.38 -23.88
N ASP A 85 -12.93 6.53 -23.83
CA ASP A 85 -12.30 7.84 -23.91
C ASP A 85 -11.24 7.99 -22.80
N HIS A 86 -10.08 8.57 -23.15
CA HIS A 86 -8.98 8.78 -22.21
C HIS A 86 -9.38 9.68 -21.02
N ALA A 87 -10.22 10.70 -21.24
CA ALA A 87 -10.71 11.58 -20.18
C ALA A 87 -11.54 10.81 -19.15
N VAL A 88 -12.36 9.86 -19.62
CA VAL A 88 -13.15 8.97 -18.75
C VAL A 88 -12.23 8.05 -17.96
N ARG A 89 -11.27 7.38 -18.63
CA ARG A 89 -10.30 6.51 -17.97
C ARG A 89 -9.49 7.27 -16.91
N ARG A 90 -9.08 8.50 -17.21
CA ARG A 90 -8.38 9.38 -16.26
C ARG A 90 -9.26 9.68 -15.04
N GLN A 91 -10.54 10.01 -15.24
CA GLN A 91 -11.45 10.26 -14.13
C GLN A 91 -11.67 9.00 -13.27
N ASP A 92 -11.84 7.84 -13.89
CA ASP A 92 -12.00 6.58 -13.16
C ASP A 92 -10.75 6.23 -12.35
N SER A 93 -9.55 6.48 -12.89
CA SER A 93 -8.30 6.27 -12.14
C SER A 93 -8.25 7.13 -10.87
N PHE A 94 -8.69 8.38 -10.90
CA PHE A 94 -8.79 9.20 -9.68
C PHE A 94 -9.86 8.69 -8.72
N ASN A 95 -11.01 8.22 -9.23
CA ASN A 95 -12.06 7.66 -8.40
C ASN A 95 -11.57 6.38 -7.69
N ALA A 96 -10.81 5.54 -8.39
CA ALA A 96 -10.26 4.31 -7.86
C ALA A 96 -9.17 4.57 -6.81
N ILE A 97 -8.24 5.50 -7.08
CA ILE A 97 -7.25 5.96 -6.08
C ILE A 97 -7.96 6.54 -4.84
N ALA A 98 -9.01 7.34 -5.04
CA ALA A 98 -9.79 7.88 -3.93
C ALA A 98 -10.48 6.77 -3.13
N TYR A 99 -11.00 5.74 -3.78
CA TYR A 99 -11.60 4.58 -3.11
C TYR A 99 -10.57 3.82 -2.27
N ASP A 100 -9.38 3.53 -2.81
CA ASP A 100 -8.29 2.85 -2.09
C ASP A 100 -7.88 3.65 -0.85
N LEU A 101 -7.63 4.95 -1.01
CA LEU A 101 -7.25 5.81 0.11
C LEU A 101 -8.35 5.89 1.18
N ASN A 102 -9.62 6.00 0.80
CA ASN A 102 -10.72 5.99 1.77
C ASN A 102 -10.86 4.63 2.47
N THR A 103 -10.62 3.53 1.76
CA THR A 103 -10.61 2.16 2.32
C THR A 103 -9.52 2.02 3.39
N LEU A 104 -8.30 2.48 3.09
CA LEU A 104 -7.16 2.45 4.01
C LEU A 104 -7.37 3.38 5.21
N VAL A 105 -7.90 4.59 5.00
CA VAL A 105 -8.26 5.51 6.10
C VAL A 105 -9.32 4.88 7.00
N GLN A 106 -10.36 4.27 6.42
CA GLN A 106 -11.40 3.61 7.21
C GLN A 106 -10.81 2.44 8.02
N PHE A 107 -9.96 1.61 7.41
CA PHE A 107 -9.28 0.50 8.09
C PHE A 107 -8.44 0.98 9.29
N ILE A 108 -7.62 2.02 9.10
CA ILE A 108 -6.78 2.59 10.16
C ILE A 108 -7.66 3.14 11.31
N LEU A 109 -8.70 3.89 10.98
CA LEU A 109 -9.60 4.49 11.97
C LEU A 109 -10.43 3.45 12.73
N GLN A 110 -10.85 2.36 12.07
CA GLN A 110 -11.64 1.30 12.69
C GLN A 110 -10.82 0.42 13.63
N ASN A 111 -9.57 0.10 13.26
CA ASN A 111 -8.69 -0.68 14.14
C ASN A 111 -8.18 0.17 15.31
N ASN A 112 -7.90 1.46 15.09
CA ASN A 112 -7.50 2.41 16.13
C ASN A 112 -6.34 1.89 17.01
N ASP A 113 -5.44 1.10 16.42
CA ASP A 113 -4.24 0.62 17.07
C ASP A 113 -3.29 1.80 17.32
N THR A 114 -2.97 2.03 18.59
CA THR A 114 -2.13 3.17 19.00
C THR A 114 -0.65 2.91 18.82
N ASP A 115 -0.24 1.66 18.67
CA ASP A 115 1.15 1.24 18.61
C ASP A 115 1.56 0.89 17.17
N ALA A 116 0.60 0.96 16.23
CA ALA A 116 0.83 0.65 14.83
C ALA A 116 1.64 1.72 14.06
N LEU A 117 2.48 1.22 13.15
CA LEU A 117 3.09 1.97 12.05
C LEU A 117 2.47 1.50 10.74
N TYR A 118 1.79 2.39 10.04
CA TYR A 118 1.29 2.15 8.67
C TYR A 118 2.20 2.84 7.66
N ILE A 119 2.59 2.09 6.63
CA ILE A 119 3.35 2.59 5.48
C ILE A 119 2.49 2.34 4.24
N LEU A 120 2.02 3.43 3.62
CA LEU A 120 1.28 3.38 2.37
C LEU A 120 2.21 3.79 1.24
N ILE A 121 2.35 2.96 0.21
CA ILE A 121 3.27 3.21 -0.90
C ILE A 121 2.58 2.89 -2.23
N GLY A 122 2.71 3.80 -3.20
CA GLY A 122 2.35 3.50 -4.59
C GLY A 122 3.44 2.68 -5.28
N ASP A 123 3.06 1.70 -6.10
CA ASP A 123 3.99 0.84 -6.84
C ASP A 123 4.38 1.45 -8.20
N HIS A 124 3.42 2.00 -8.94
CA HIS A 124 3.67 2.67 -10.23
C HIS A 124 2.54 3.63 -10.65
N GLN A 125 2.77 4.36 -11.76
CA GLN A 125 1.80 5.31 -12.33
C GLN A 125 0.64 4.57 -13.02
N PRO A 126 -0.59 5.14 -13.08
CA PRO A 126 -1.74 4.46 -13.65
C PRO A 126 -1.52 4.15 -15.14
N PRO A 127 -1.50 2.87 -15.55
CA PRO A 127 -1.27 2.50 -16.95
C PRO A 127 -2.44 2.99 -17.80
N ARG A 128 -2.18 3.25 -19.10
CA ARG A 128 -3.17 3.80 -20.05
C ARG A 128 -3.70 5.21 -19.71
N VAL A 129 -3.29 5.79 -18.58
CA VAL A 129 -3.60 7.18 -18.19
C VAL A 129 -2.35 8.04 -18.25
N SER A 130 -1.28 7.59 -17.59
CA SER A 130 0.02 8.27 -17.54
C SER A 130 0.88 8.02 -18.79
N ARG A 131 1.83 8.92 -19.03
CA ARG A 131 2.86 8.85 -20.08
C ARG A 131 4.22 8.78 -19.42
N ARG A 132 5.22 8.27 -20.15
CA ARG A 132 6.62 8.26 -19.70
C ARG A 132 7.14 9.65 -19.30
N ALA A 133 6.67 10.71 -19.96
CA ALA A 133 7.05 12.09 -19.67
C ALA A 133 6.46 12.63 -18.34
N ASP A 134 5.48 11.93 -17.75
CA ASP A 134 4.88 12.32 -16.46
C ASP A 134 5.74 11.85 -15.26
N GLY A 135 6.84 11.12 -15.51
CA GLY A 135 7.79 10.66 -14.50
C GLY A 135 7.42 9.29 -13.92
N PHE A 136 8.20 8.89 -12.90
CA PHE A 136 8.06 7.59 -12.21
C PHE A 136 7.85 7.73 -10.70
N ASP A 137 7.59 8.96 -10.23
CA ASP A 137 7.40 9.24 -8.82
C ASP A 137 6.12 8.59 -8.29
N THR A 138 6.20 8.00 -7.10
CA THR A 138 5.08 7.42 -6.37
C THR A 138 5.06 7.98 -4.94
N PRO A 139 3.88 8.26 -4.36
CA PRO A 139 3.81 8.76 -2.99
C PRO A 139 4.13 7.67 -1.97
N ILE A 140 4.66 8.10 -0.82
CA ILE A 140 4.79 7.30 0.39
C ILE A 140 4.19 8.11 1.54
N HIS A 141 3.30 7.50 2.31
CA HIS A 141 2.73 8.07 3.53
C HIS A 141 3.11 7.18 4.71
N ILE A 142 3.63 7.81 5.76
CA ILE A 142 3.91 7.19 7.05
C ILE A 142 2.88 7.68 8.06
N ILE A 143 2.20 6.77 8.72
CA ILE A 143 1.12 7.08 9.65
C ILE A 143 1.33 6.29 10.93
N SER A 144 1.42 6.99 12.06
CA SER A 144 1.49 6.40 13.40
C SER A 144 0.99 7.41 14.43
N ARG A 145 0.63 6.94 15.63
CA ARG A 145 0.41 7.82 16.79
C ARG A 145 1.70 8.16 17.52
N ASP A 146 2.78 7.43 17.27
CA ASP A 146 4.08 7.70 17.86
C ASP A 146 4.72 8.93 17.20
N ALA A 147 4.72 10.04 17.93
CA ALA A 147 5.28 11.30 17.44
C ALA A 147 6.81 11.27 17.33
N ALA A 148 7.51 10.47 18.15
CA ALA A 148 8.96 10.33 18.09
C ALA A 148 9.36 9.57 16.81
N LEU A 149 8.69 8.45 16.56
CA LEU A 149 8.85 7.68 15.33
C LEU A 149 8.55 8.52 14.08
N ILE A 150 7.45 9.28 14.07
CA ILE A 150 7.13 10.18 12.94
C ILE A 150 8.20 11.28 12.76
N ALA A 151 8.77 11.79 13.85
CA ALA A 151 9.85 12.78 13.77
C ALA A 151 11.12 12.18 13.14
N ALA A 152 11.44 10.91 13.39
CA ALA A 152 12.58 10.22 12.78
C ALA A 152 12.50 10.19 11.24
N PHE A 153 11.29 10.15 10.66
CA PHE A 153 11.12 10.17 9.20
C PHE A 153 11.41 11.54 8.56
N GLN A 154 11.42 12.63 9.33
CA GLN A 154 11.68 13.98 8.81
C GLN A 154 13.11 14.13 8.27
N GLU A 155 14.07 13.37 8.79
CA GLU A 155 15.45 13.31 8.26
C GLU A 155 15.48 12.87 6.78
N TYR A 156 14.48 12.10 6.35
CA TYR A 156 14.36 11.57 4.98
C TYR A 156 13.38 12.37 4.11
N GLY A 157 13.00 13.59 4.53
CA GLY A 157 12.15 14.48 3.71
C GLY A 157 10.65 14.36 3.91
N PHE A 158 10.19 13.53 4.85
CA PHE A 158 8.75 13.45 5.14
C PHE A 158 8.25 14.72 5.81
N THR A 159 7.17 15.29 5.26
CA THR A 159 6.51 16.48 5.80
C THR A 159 5.10 16.16 6.31
N PRO A 160 4.59 16.86 7.34
CA PRO A 160 3.23 16.66 7.82
C PRO A 160 2.17 16.92 6.75
N GLY A 161 1.21 16.00 6.63
CA GLY A 161 0.03 16.13 5.76
C GLY A 161 -0.01 15.08 4.65
N LEU A 162 -1.05 15.15 3.82
CA LEU A 162 -1.28 14.22 2.71
C LEU A 162 -0.71 14.72 1.38
N TRP A 163 -0.34 16.01 1.32
CA TRP A 163 0.09 16.70 0.10
C TRP A 163 1.60 16.81 0.05
N ILE A 164 2.18 16.39 -1.08
CA ILE A 164 3.60 16.53 -1.36
C ILE A 164 3.82 17.88 -2.03
N ASN A 165 4.37 18.85 -1.29
CA ASN A 165 4.72 20.17 -1.82
C ASN A 165 6.14 20.19 -2.41
N GLU A 166 7.03 19.35 -1.87
CA GLU A 166 8.42 19.21 -2.30
C GLU A 166 8.69 17.72 -2.54
N LYS A 167 9.35 17.40 -3.65
CA LYS A 167 9.65 16.01 -4.06
C LYS A 167 11.02 15.53 -3.58
N GLU A 168 11.76 16.39 -2.90
CA GLU A 168 13.14 16.14 -2.49
C GLU A 168 13.27 16.12 -0.96
N PRO A 169 14.20 15.32 -0.39
CA PRO A 169 15.01 14.31 -1.09
C PRO A 169 14.17 13.16 -1.66
N ALA A 170 14.46 12.75 -2.89
CA ALA A 170 13.88 11.55 -3.49
C ALA A 170 14.66 10.28 -3.09
N MET A 171 13.97 9.14 -3.01
CA MET A 171 14.59 7.82 -2.90
C MET A 171 13.98 6.85 -3.90
N LYS A 172 14.72 5.82 -4.27
CA LYS A 172 14.16 4.66 -4.97
C LYS A 172 13.43 3.76 -3.99
N HIS A 173 12.51 2.93 -4.47
CA HIS A 173 11.78 1.98 -3.62
C HIS A 173 12.70 1.05 -2.81
N GLU A 174 13.83 0.66 -3.37
CA GLU A 174 14.87 -0.12 -2.70
C GLU A 174 15.45 0.57 -1.45
N GLY A 175 15.39 1.89 -1.36
CA GLY A 175 15.81 2.65 -0.18
C GLY A 175 14.87 2.55 1.01
N LEU A 176 13.60 2.14 0.79
CA LEU A 176 12.58 2.01 1.84
C LEU A 176 13.05 1.11 2.99
N TYR A 177 13.73 0.00 2.67
CA TYR A 177 14.25 -0.92 3.67
C TYR A 177 15.22 -0.23 4.65
N SER A 178 16.25 0.44 4.11
CA SER A 178 17.26 1.09 4.96
C SER A 178 16.67 2.23 5.78
N MET A 179 15.72 2.98 5.20
CA MET A 179 15.02 4.07 5.87
C MET A 179 14.19 3.56 7.06
N VAL A 180 13.35 2.54 6.85
CA VAL A 180 12.46 2.01 7.90
C VAL A 180 13.29 1.37 9.02
N VAL A 181 14.32 0.59 8.70
CA VAL A 181 15.18 -0.02 9.71
C VAL A 181 15.85 1.05 10.57
N ARG A 182 16.39 2.11 9.95
CA ARG A 182 17.00 3.22 10.71
C ARG A 182 15.99 3.94 11.60
N ALA A 183 14.78 4.20 11.11
CA ALA A 183 13.73 4.87 11.88
C ALA A 183 13.24 4.02 13.08
N LEU A 184 13.16 2.70 12.91
CA LEU A 184 12.80 1.80 14.02
C LEU A 184 13.92 1.69 15.05
N LEU A 185 15.18 1.61 14.61
CA LEU A 185 16.33 1.51 15.52
C LEU A 185 16.62 2.82 16.27
N SER A 186 16.26 3.98 15.72
CA SER A 186 16.44 5.25 16.44
C SER A 186 15.61 5.35 17.72
N GLU A 187 14.53 4.57 17.84
CA GLU A 187 13.70 4.51 19.05
C GLU A 187 14.26 3.54 20.11
N GLU A 188 15.13 2.58 19.76
CA GLU A 188 15.66 1.59 20.72
C GLU A 188 16.79 2.12 21.62
N GLY A 189 17.17 3.40 21.49
CA GLY A 189 18.10 4.11 22.36
C GLY A 189 19.53 4.28 21.81
N GLU A 190 20.31 5.18 22.43
CA GLU A 190 21.61 5.70 21.92
C GLU A 190 22.73 4.66 21.73
N GLU A 191 22.55 3.40 22.11
CA GLU A 191 23.61 2.37 22.05
C GLU A 191 23.67 1.60 20.72
N VAL A 192 22.66 1.71 19.84
CA VAL A 192 22.65 1.00 18.55
C VAL A 192 23.19 1.89 17.44
N ALA A 193 24.34 1.53 16.88
CA ALA A 193 24.86 2.18 15.68
C ALA A 193 23.88 1.97 14.51
N LEU A 194 23.37 3.08 13.94
CA LEU A 194 22.43 3.00 12.82
C LEU A 194 23.12 2.41 11.58
N PRO A 195 22.48 1.46 10.87
CA PRO A 195 23.00 0.95 9.60
C PRO A 195 23.03 2.07 8.55
N PRO A 196 23.83 1.96 7.47
CA PRO A 196 23.92 2.99 6.45
C PRO A 196 22.55 3.28 5.82
N TYR A 197 22.28 4.55 5.51
CA TYR A 197 21.15 4.94 4.68
C TYR A 197 21.50 4.71 3.21
N LEU A 198 20.66 3.96 2.51
CA LEU A 198 20.88 3.51 1.13
C LEU A 198 19.69 3.97 0.25
N PRO A 199 19.57 5.27 -0.08
CA PRO A 199 18.43 5.82 -0.84
C PRO A 199 18.28 5.20 -2.24
N ASP A 200 19.39 4.70 -2.79
CA ASP A 200 19.48 4.02 -4.09
C ASP A 200 19.61 2.50 -3.95
N GLY A 201 19.25 1.94 -2.80
CA GLY A 201 19.35 0.51 -2.53
C GLY A 201 20.78 0.03 -2.27
N PHE A 202 20.90 -1.27 -2.02
CA PHE A 202 22.20 -1.90 -1.80
C PHE A 202 22.88 -2.20 -3.14
N VAL A 203 24.05 -1.62 -3.36
CA VAL A 203 24.88 -1.97 -4.52
C VAL A 203 25.65 -3.24 -4.18
N MET A 204 25.27 -4.35 -4.83
CA MET A 204 26.00 -5.61 -4.71
C MET A 204 27.46 -5.42 -5.15
N PRO A 205 28.46 -5.77 -4.31
CA PRO A 205 29.84 -5.78 -4.74
C PRO A 205 30.03 -6.68 -5.97
N GLU A 206 30.83 -6.26 -6.95
CA GLU A 206 31.07 -6.97 -8.22
C GLU A 206 31.48 -8.45 -8.06
N THR A 207 32.04 -8.81 -6.90
CA THR A 207 32.45 -10.18 -6.58
C THR A 207 31.29 -11.16 -6.40
N ILE A 208 30.11 -10.69 -5.98
CA ILE A 208 28.93 -11.55 -5.79
C ILE A 208 28.10 -11.65 -7.09
N ALA A 209 27.99 -10.55 -7.83
CA ALA A 209 27.25 -10.50 -9.10
C ALA A 209 27.78 -11.51 -10.15
N ASN A 210 29.09 -11.75 -10.16
CA ASN A 210 29.72 -12.71 -11.06
C ASN A 210 29.52 -14.18 -10.66
N GLN A 211 29.13 -14.47 -9.41
CA GLN A 211 28.83 -15.84 -8.97
C GLN A 211 27.40 -16.26 -9.31
N GLU A 212 26.44 -15.34 -9.33
CA GLU A 212 25.06 -15.64 -9.74
C GLU A 212 24.89 -15.71 -11.26
N ALA A 213 25.68 -14.94 -12.04
CA ALA A 213 25.66 -15.05 -13.50
C ALA A 213 26.33 -16.33 -14.05
N ALA A 214 27.02 -17.08 -13.18
CA ALA A 214 27.74 -18.31 -13.52
C ALA A 214 27.00 -19.60 -13.14
N ASN A 215 25.78 -19.51 -12.57
CA ASN A 215 24.94 -20.65 -12.17
C ASN A 215 23.64 -20.71 -12.97
#